data_AF-A0AAJ2KBX7-F1
#
_entry.id   AF-A0AAJ2KBX7-F1
#
_cell.length_a   1.000
_cell.length_b   1.000
_cell.length_c   1.000
_cell.angle_alpha   90.00
_cell.angle_beta   90.00
_cell.angle_gamma   90.00
#
_symmetry.space_group_name_H-M   'P 1'
#
loop_
_entity.id
_entity.type
_entity.pdbx_description
1 polymer ?
#
loop_
_entity_poly.entity_id
_entity_poly.type
_entity_poly.pdbx_seq_one_letter_code
_entity_poly.pdbx_strand_id
1 'polypeptide(L)'
;MTYSNSTPFLNVTPLGVRQKTTPLTTTSTPGIFANVLQKTILEKEAPHTILRGGELRHKLMAQAENHPSEASFLATQYAHNSLNGEAVDLSDYPVIRYCATGKVVTPESSAYFQKIEGWMHKERRALYEEEHLKGTPAAKILEKILNFNDSLPKAFRDMANW
;
A
#
# COMPACT_ATOMS: atom_id res chain seq x y z
N MET A 1 9.74 19.79 56.95
CA MET A 1 9.32 18.55 57.62
C MET A 1 8.06 18.03 56.92
N THR A 2 7.98 16.71 56.82
CA THR A 2 6.98 15.84 56.19
C THR A 2 5.52 16.08 56.61
N TYR A 3 4.57 16.02 55.68
CA TYR A 3 3.55 14.96 55.50
C TYR A 3 2.31 15.44 54.73
N SER A 4 1.94 14.65 53.71
CA SER A 4 0.60 14.20 53.33
C SER A 4 -0.60 15.13 53.59
N ASN A 5 -1.35 15.45 52.52
CA ASN A 5 -2.79 15.18 52.54
C ASN A 5 -3.35 14.88 51.14
N SER A 6 -3.95 13.70 51.09
CA SER A 6 -4.67 13.03 50.02
C SER A 6 -5.95 13.77 49.60
N THR A 7 -6.14 13.95 48.30
CA THR A 7 -7.48 14.13 47.72
C THR A 7 -8.03 12.78 47.26
N PRO A 8 -9.31 12.46 47.56
CA PRO A 8 -9.87 11.12 47.43
C PRO A 8 -10.16 10.74 45.98
N PHE A 9 -9.89 9.48 45.65
CA PHE A 9 -10.29 8.85 44.39
C PHE A 9 -11.82 8.88 44.24
N LEU A 10 -12.26 9.25 43.04
CA LEU A 10 -13.65 9.15 42.61
C LEU A 10 -14.09 7.68 42.56
N ASN A 11 -15.26 7.44 43.12
CA ASN A 11 -15.96 6.16 43.19
C ASN A 11 -16.12 5.53 41.79
N VAL A 12 -15.56 4.33 41.58
CA VAL A 12 -15.91 3.47 40.44
C VAL A 12 -16.79 2.32 40.93
N THR A 13 -17.88 2.11 40.20
CA THR A 13 -18.94 1.11 40.40
C THR A 13 -18.36 -0.29 40.70
N PRO A 14 -18.92 -1.05 41.66
CA PRO A 14 -18.46 -2.42 41.89
C PRO A 14 -18.81 -3.28 40.66
N LEU A 15 -17.77 -3.78 39.98
CA LEU A 15 -17.92 -4.85 39.00
C LEU A 15 -18.46 -6.09 39.73
N GLY A 16 -19.68 -6.49 39.36
CA GLY A 16 -20.35 -7.67 39.88
C GLY A 16 -19.55 -8.96 39.72
N VAL A 17 -19.95 -9.97 40.49
CA VAL A 17 -19.34 -11.31 40.58
C VAL A 17 -19.01 -11.89 39.20
N ARG A 18 -17.71 -12.13 38.94
CA ARG A 18 -17.24 -12.91 37.78
C ARG A 18 -17.74 -14.35 37.90
N GLN A 19 -18.65 -14.76 37.02
CA GLN A 19 -18.93 -16.18 36.80
C GLN A 19 -17.77 -16.80 36.01
N LYS A 20 -17.20 -17.88 36.55
CA LYS A 20 -16.13 -18.65 35.93
C LYS A 20 -16.75 -19.63 34.94
N THR A 21 -16.83 -19.25 33.67
CA THR A 21 -17.12 -20.20 32.58
C THR A 21 -15.86 -21.01 32.29
N THR A 22 -15.89 -22.30 32.62
CA THR A 22 -14.89 -23.28 32.21
C THR A 22 -14.85 -23.37 30.67
N PRO A 23 -13.71 -23.19 30.00
CA PRO A 23 -13.60 -23.46 28.57
C PRO A 23 -13.82 -24.96 28.33
N LEU A 24 -14.70 -25.29 27.37
CA LEU A 24 -14.81 -26.63 26.84
C LEU A 24 -13.47 -26.98 26.18
N THR A 25 -12.79 -28.01 26.69
CA THR A 25 -11.56 -28.53 26.07
C THR A 25 -11.90 -29.09 24.69
N THR A 26 -11.74 -28.29 23.64
CA THR A 26 -11.62 -28.82 22.29
C THR A 26 -10.19 -29.35 22.18
N THR A 27 -10.05 -30.67 22.09
CA THR A 27 -8.78 -31.34 21.80
C THR A 27 -8.25 -30.85 20.46
N SER A 28 -7.42 -29.80 20.47
CA SER A 28 -6.63 -29.43 19.30
C SER A 28 -5.44 -30.39 19.23
N THR A 29 -5.51 -31.37 18.34
CA THR A 29 -4.35 -32.21 18.03
C THR A 29 -3.23 -31.31 17.50
N PRO A 30 -2.05 -31.24 18.15
CA PRO A 30 -0.97 -30.31 17.80
C PRO A 30 -0.49 -30.40 16.34
N GLY A 31 -0.73 -31.54 15.68
CA GLY A 31 -0.38 -31.77 14.28
C GLY A 31 -1.28 -31.08 13.25
N ILE A 32 -2.51 -30.68 13.62
CA ILE A 32 -3.45 -30.12 12.62
C ILE A 32 -3.02 -28.71 12.20
N PHE A 33 -2.63 -27.86 13.16
CA PHE A 33 -2.17 -26.51 12.84
C PHE A 33 -0.85 -26.54 12.05
N ALA A 34 0.10 -27.37 12.47
CA ALA A 34 1.38 -27.52 11.76
C ALA A 34 1.19 -28.03 10.33
N ASN A 35 0.30 -29.00 10.11
CA ASN A 35 0.02 -29.53 8.77
C ASN A 35 -0.75 -28.53 7.90
N VAL A 36 -1.66 -27.73 8.48
CA VAL A 36 -2.33 -26.64 7.77
C VAL A 36 -1.33 -25.54 7.37
N LEU A 37 -0.37 -25.21 8.25
CA LEU A 37 0.69 -24.26 7.95
C LEU A 37 1.64 -24.80 6.85
N GLN A 38 2.05 -26.06 6.93
CA GLN A 38 2.91 -26.66 5.91
C GLN A 38 2.21 -26.80 4.55
N LYS A 39 0.92 -27.17 4.54
CA LYS A 39 0.13 -27.26 3.32
C LYS A 39 -0.04 -25.90 2.64
N THR A 40 -0.24 -24.84 3.42
CA THR A 40 -0.33 -23.46 2.88
C THR A 40 1.01 -22.92 2.42
N ILE A 41 2.13 -23.36 2.99
CA ILE A 41 3.49 -23.02 2.53
C ILE A 41 3.80 -23.72 1.19
N LEU A 42 3.45 -25.01 1.05
CA LEU A 42 3.67 -25.79 -0.18
C LEU A 42 2.78 -25.35 -1.36
N GLU A 43 1.56 -24.86 -1.12
CA GLU A 43 0.69 -24.31 -2.18
C GLU A 43 1.15 -22.93 -2.70
N LYS A 44 2.13 -22.30 -2.03
CA LYS A 44 2.57 -20.92 -2.32
C LYS A 44 3.93 -20.83 -3.02
N GLU A 45 4.35 -21.89 -3.73
CA GLU A 45 5.53 -21.86 -4.61
C GLU A 45 5.18 -21.62 -6.10
N ALA A 46 4.01 -21.04 -6.39
CA ALA A 46 3.83 -20.40 -7.69
C ALA A 46 4.59 -19.06 -7.66
N PRO A 47 5.45 -18.73 -8.65
CA PRO A 47 6.06 -17.41 -8.71
C PRO A 47 4.95 -16.37 -8.67
N HIS A 48 4.89 -15.58 -7.61
CA HIS A 48 3.99 -14.46 -7.53
C HIS A 48 4.48 -13.42 -8.54
N THR A 49 3.96 -13.46 -9.76
CA THR A 49 4.11 -12.36 -10.69
C THR A 49 3.36 -11.18 -10.08
N ILE A 50 4.09 -10.30 -9.39
CA ILE A 50 3.54 -9.04 -8.90
C ILE A 50 3.22 -8.22 -10.16
N LEU A 51 1.92 -8.04 -10.43
CA LEU A 51 1.47 -7.22 -11.54
C LEU A 51 2.03 -5.81 -11.40
N ARG A 52 2.51 -5.26 -12.50
CA ARG A 52 2.96 -3.87 -12.55
C ARG A 52 1.78 -2.92 -12.41
N GLY A 53 2.04 -1.72 -11.90
CA GLY A 53 1.00 -0.71 -11.70
C GLY A 53 0.19 -0.40 -12.97
N GLY A 54 0.85 -0.26 -14.13
CA GLY A 54 0.18 -0.01 -15.41
C GLY A 54 -0.71 -1.17 -15.88
N GLU A 55 -0.40 -2.42 -15.51
CA GLU A 55 -1.19 -3.60 -15.88
C GLU A 55 -2.56 -3.62 -15.17
N LEU A 56 -2.68 -2.93 -14.03
CA LEU A 56 -3.93 -2.80 -13.27
C LEU A 56 -4.89 -1.76 -13.86
N ARG A 57 -4.48 -0.99 -14.87
CA ARG A 57 -5.24 0.11 -15.46
C ARG A 57 -6.70 -0.25 -15.78
N HIS A 58 -6.94 -1.35 -16.48
CA HIS A 58 -8.29 -1.76 -16.89
C HIS A 58 -9.21 -1.98 -15.68
N LYS A 59 -8.70 -2.56 -14.60
CA LYS A 59 -9.46 -2.77 -13.35
C LYS A 59 -9.76 -1.45 -12.65
N LEU A 60 -8.76 -0.56 -12.58
CA LEU A 60 -8.90 0.76 -11.96
C LEU A 60 -9.95 1.61 -12.70
N MET A 61 -9.92 1.60 -14.04
CA MET A 61 -10.89 2.32 -14.86
C MET A 61 -12.30 1.72 -14.72
N ALA A 62 -12.44 0.40 -14.75
CA ALA A 62 -13.74 -0.24 -14.53
C ALA A 62 -14.32 0.09 -13.15
N GLN A 63 -13.49 0.13 -12.11
CA GLN A 63 -13.94 0.52 -10.76
C GLN A 63 -14.42 1.97 -10.73
N ALA A 64 -13.65 2.89 -11.31
CA ALA A 64 -13.98 4.32 -11.35
C ALA A 64 -15.23 4.63 -12.18
N GLU A 65 -15.42 3.96 -13.32
CA GLU A 65 -16.59 4.19 -14.20
C GLU A 65 -17.91 3.76 -13.54
N ASN A 66 -17.87 2.71 -12.73
CA ASN A 66 -19.06 2.16 -12.07
C ASN A 66 -19.38 2.85 -10.73
N HIS A 67 -18.42 3.55 -10.10
CA HIS A 67 -18.58 4.10 -8.75
C HIS A 67 -17.99 5.52 -8.66
N PRO A 68 -18.82 6.58 -8.67
CA PRO A 68 -18.34 7.97 -8.63
C PRO A 68 -17.46 8.32 -7.42
N SER A 69 -17.76 7.77 -6.24
CA SER A 69 -16.95 7.98 -5.02
C SER A 69 -15.56 7.34 -5.15
N GLU A 70 -15.48 6.15 -5.74
CA GLU A 70 -14.22 5.48 -6.03
C GLU A 70 -13.41 6.24 -7.07
N ALA A 71 -14.06 6.78 -8.10
CA ALA A 71 -13.39 7.61 -9.11
C ALA A 71 -12.69 8.82 -8.48
N SER A 72 -13.38 9.52 -7.57
CA SER A 72 -12.81 10.66 -6.85
C SER A 72 -11.66 10.23 -5.94
N PHE A 73 -11.83 9.15 -5.17
CA PHE A 73 -10.78 8.61 -4.31
C PHE A 73 -9.55 8.21 -5.11
N LEU A 74 -9.71 7.45 -6.19
CA LEU A 74 -8.64 6.98 -7.05
C LEU A 74 -7.92 8.14 -7.75
N ALA A 75 -8.64 9.12 -8.28
CA ALA A 75 -8.03 10.28 -8.93
C ALA A 75 -7.11 11.04 -7.95
N THR A 76 -7.59 11.32 -6.73
CA THR A 76 -6.79 11.95 -5.67
C THR A 76 -5.61 11.06 -5.26
N GLN A 77 -5.86 9.78 -5.01
CA GLN A 77 -4.83 8.85 -4.58
C GLN A 77 -3.70 8.73 -5.60
N TYR A 78 -4.02 8.61 -6.89
CA TYR A 78 -3.01 8.52 -7.93
C TYR A 78 -2.30 9.86 -8.16
N ALA A 79 -2.98 11.00 -8.02
CA ALA A 79 -2.34 12.31 -8.12
C ALA A 79 -1.26 12.50 -7.05
N HIS A 80 -1.55 12.14 -5.80
CA HIS A 80 -0.70 12.48 -4.65
C HIS A 80 0.20 11.33 -4.16
N ASN A 81 -0.19 10.07 -4.38
CA ASN A 81 0.39 8.92 -3.69
C ASN A 81 0.86 7.76 -4.60
N SER A 82 0.83 7.91 -5.93
CA SER A 82 1.36 6.87 -6.84
C SER A 82 2.81 7.11 -7.25
N LEU A 83 3.61 6.05 -7.42
CA LEU A 83 5.01 6.14 -7.86
C LEU A 83 5.91 6.99 -6.94
N ASN A 84 5.68 6.90 -5.62
CA ASN A 84 6.40 7.67 -4.58
C ASN A 84 7.66 6.95 -4.06
N GLY A 85 8.22 6.01 -4.82
CA GLY A 85 9.38 5.25 -4.36
C GLY A 85 9.84 4.16 -5.31
N GLU A 86 11.08 3.75 -5.10
CA GLU A 86 11.72 2.64 -5.79
C GLU A 86 11.11 1.32 -5.30
N ALA A 87 10.55 0.53 -6.21
CA ALA A 87 10.05 -0.80 -5.92
C ALA A 87 11.24 -1.78 -5.89
N VAL A 88 11.71 -2.08 -4.69
CA VAL A 88 12.90 -2.89 -4.45
C VAL A 88 12.59 -4.21 -3.74
N ASP A 89 13.34 -5.24 -4.13
CA ASP A 89 13.40 -6.55 -3.52
C ASP A 89 14.61 -6.60 -2.56
N LEU A 90 14.34 -7.03 -1.33
CA LEU A 90 15.30 -7.14 -0.22
C LEU A 90 15.60 -8.59 0.15
N SER A 91 15.10 -9.56 -0.62
CA SER A 91 15.24 -11.00 -0.32
C SER A 91 16.70 -11.46 -0.25
N ASP A 92 17.60 -10.81 -1.01
CA ASP A 92 19.03 -11.12 -1.09
C ASP A 92 19.93 -10.11 -0.33
N TYR A 93 19.42 -9.47 0.74
CA TYR A 93 20.18 -8.45 1.48
C TYR A 93 21.59 -8.96 1.90
N PRO A 94 22.68 -8.18 1.67
CA PRO A 94 22.70 -6.74 1.41
C PRO A 94 22.53 -6.32 -0.06
N VAL A 95 22.32 -7.26 -1.00
CA VAL A 95 22.11 -6.91 -2.42
C VAL A 95 20.64 -6.54 -2.64
N ILE A 96 20.38 -5.27 -2.90
CA ILE A 96 19.04 -4.75 -3.19
C ILE A 96 18.83 -4.73 -4.71
N ARG A 97 17.68 -5.21 -5.18
CA ARG A 97 17.36 -5.29 -6.62
C ARG A 97 16.03 -4.62 -6.93
N TYR A 98 15.88 -4.04 -8.12
CA TYR A 98 14.56 -3.57 -8.57
C TYR A 98 13.63 -4.75 -8.85
N CYS A 99 12.43 -4.75 -8.26
CA CYS A 99 11.45 -5.85 -8.41
C CYS A 99 11.18 -6.19 -9.88
N ALA A 100 11.09 -5.16 -10.72
CA ALA A 100 10.63 -5.33 -12.09
C ALA A 100 11.72 -5.80 -13.08
N THR A 101 13.00 -5.75 -12.69
CA THR A 101 14.13 -6.05 -13.59
C THR A 101 15.20 -6.95 -12.99
N GLY A 102 15.22 -7.15 -11.67
CA GLY A 102 16.27 -7.89 -10.95
C GLY A 102 17.64 -7.20 -10.95
N LYS A 103 17.77 -6.02 -11.58
CA LYS A 103 19.02 -5.24 -11.58
C LYS A 103 19.32 -4.72 -10.18
N VAL A 104 20.59 -4.76 -9.81
CA VAL A 104 21.08 -4.21 -8.53
C VAL A 104 20.82 -2.70 -8.50
N VAL A 105 20.31 -2.21 -7.38
CA VAL A 105 20.15 -0.78 -7.12
C VAL A 105 21.53 -0.19 -6.88
N THR A 106 21.86 0.89 -7.59
CA THR A 106 23.12 1.62 -7.42
C THR A 106 22.84 3.06 -7.02
N PRO A 107 23.83 3.78 -6.45
CA PRO A 107 23.68 5.21 -6.17
C PRO A 107 23.24 6.03 -7.39
N GLU A 108 23.75 5.68 -8.57
CA GLU A 108 23.42 6.35 -9.84
C GLU A 108 21.96 6.09 -10.25
N SER A 109 21.46 4.86 -10.09
CA SER A 109 20.08 4.53 -10.44
C SER A 109 19.08 5.18 -9.49
N SER A 110 19.36 5.22 -8.19
CA SER A 110 18.54 5.94 -7.21
C SER A 110 18.56 7.45 -7.42
N ALA A 111 19.72 8.04 -7.75
CA ALA A 111 19.80 9.47 -8.08
C ALA A 111 19.00 9.83 -9.35
N TYR A 112 19.04 8.96 -10.36
CA TYR A 112 18.18 9.10 -11.54
C TYR A 112 16.69 9.04 -11.17
N PHE A 113 16.30 8.06 -10.35
CA PHE A 113 14.92 7.91 -9.90
C PHE A 113 14.40 9.17 -9.20
N GLN A 114 15.10 9.64 -8.18
CA GLN A 114 14.72 10.82 -7.38
C GLN A 114 14.57 12.09 -8.24
N LYS A 115 15.45 12.26 -9.24
CA LYS A 115 15.35 13.39 -10.17
C LYS A 115 14.03 13.37 -10.96
N ILE A 116 13.65 12.20 -11.48
CA ILE A 116 12.42 12.06 -12.27
C ILE A 116 11.19 12.11 -11.36
N GLU A 117 11.25 11.47 -10.19
CA GLU A 117 10.18 11.45 -9.17
C GLU A 117 9.74 12.87 -8.79
N GLY A 118 10.67 13.76 -8.45
CA GLY A 118 10.35 15.12 -8.04
C GLY A 118 9.66 15.94 -9.14
N TRP A 119 10.11 15.83 -10.38
CA TRP A 119 9.46 16.47 -11.53
C TRP A 119 8.07 15.88 -11.77
N MET A 120 7.98 14.56 -11.81
CA MET A 120 6.77 13.79 -12.08
C MET A 120 5.66 14.12 -11.07
N HIS A 121 5.98 14.17 -9.77
CA HIS A 121 5.01 14.54 -8.73
C HIS A 121 4.43 15.93 -8.93
N LYS A 122 5.27 16.89 -9.34
CA LYS A 122 4.83 18.27 -9.58
C LYS A 122 3.86 18.34 -10.76
N GLU A 123 4.22 17.73 -11.88
CA GLU A 123 3.39 17.72 -13.09
C GLU A 123 2.06 16.99 -12.88
N ARG A 124 2.09 15.81 -12.24
CA ARG A 124 0.87 15.04 -11.99
C ARG A 124 -0.11 15.76 -11.05
N ARG A 125 0.41 16.44 -10.02
CA ARG A 125 -0.42 17.25 -9.14
C ARG A 125 -1.00 18.44 -9.88
N ALA A 126 -0.21 19.13 -10.69
CA ALA A 126 -0.70 20.24 -11.52
C ALA A 126 -1.81 19.79 -12.48
N LEU A 127 -1.64 18.64 -13.13
CA LEU A 127 -2.65 18.03 -14.00
C LEU A 127 -3.96 17.77 -13.23
N TYR A 128 -3.89 17.20 -12.03
CA TYR A 128 -5.07 16.96 -11.20
C TYR A 128 -5.80 18.27 -10.87
N GLU A 129 -5.08 19.26 -10.33
CA GLU A 129 -5.66 20.53 -9.91
C GLU A 129 -6.29 21.29 -11.08
N GLU A 130 -5.61 21.33 -12.23
CA GLU A 130 -6.11 21.98 -13.44
C GLU A 130 -7.41 21.35 -13.93
N GLU A 131 -7.47 20.02 -14.01
CA GLU A 131 -8.66 19.30 -14.46
C GLU A 131 -9.79 19.34 -13.43
N HIS A 132 -9.45 19.34 -12.14
CA HIS A 132 -10.42 19.51 -11.07
C HIS A 132 -11.11 20.87 -11.15
N LEU A 133 -10.34 21.95 -11.35
CA LEU A 133 -10.87 23.31 -11.50
C LEU A 133 -11.74 23.49 -12.76
N LYS A 134 -11.46 22.74 -13.83
CA LYS A 134 -12.31 22.70 -15.05
C LYS A 134 -13.66 21.99 -14.81
N GLY A 135 -13.83 21.29 -13.70
CA GLY A 135 -14.98 20.43 -13.46
C GLY A 135 -14.93 19.12 -14.25
N THR A 136 -13.74 18.66 -14.65
CA THR A 136 -13.59 17.38 -15.35
C THR A 136 -14.08 16.23 -14.46
N PRO A 137 -14.88 15.26 -14.99
CA PRO A 137 -15.31 14.11 -14.21
C PRO A 137 -14.13 13.32 -13.62
N ALA A 138 -14.21 12.90 -12.36
CA ALA A 138 -13.10 12.27 -11.65
C ALA A 138 -12.53 11.02 -12.36
N ALA A 139 -13.37 10.20 -12.99
CA ALA A 139 -12.90 9.05 -13.76
C ALA A 139 -12.04 9.46 -14.97
N LYS A 140 -12.33 10.61 -15.59
CA LYS A 140 -11.51 11.19 -16.66
C LYS A 140 -10.23 11.83 -16.14
N ILE A 141 -10.24 12.41 -14.94
CA ILE A 141 -9.01 12.86 -14.27
C ILE A 141 -8.10 11.65 -13.99
N LEU A 142 -8.64 10.57 -13.43
CA LEU A 142 -7.91 9.31 -13.21
C LEU A 142 -7.32 8.78 -14.52
N GLU A 143 -8.11 8.70 -15.59
CA GLU A 143 -7.64 8.25 -16.91
C GLU A 143 -6.43 9.06 -17.41
N LYS A 144 -6.49 10.40 -17.28
CA LYS A 144 -5.39 11.30 -17.65
C LYS A 144 -4.14 11.08 -16.78
N ILE A 145 -4.31 10.86 -15.48
CA ILE A 145 -3.19 10.55 -14.57
C ILE A 145 -2.54 9.21 -14.94
N LEU A 146 -3.34 8.18 -15.21
CA LEU A 146 -2.82 6.87 -15.62
C LEU A 146 -2.08 6.97 -16.96
N ASN A 147 -2.61 7.72 -17.93
CA ASN A 147 -1.93 8.02 -19.20
C ASN A 147 -0.60 8.74 -18.97
N PHE A 148 -0.57 9.72 -18.07
CA PHE A 148 0.66 10.42 -17.70
C PHE A 148 1.70 9.44 -17.12
N ASN A 149 1.30 8.57 -16.18
CA ASN A 149 2.19 7.55 -15.62
C ASN A 149 2.72 6.57 -16.70
N ASP A 150 1.86 6.12 -17.61
CA ASP A 150 2.21 5.23 -18.73
C ASP A 150 3.21 5.89 -19.70
N SER A 151 3.21 7.23 -19.77
CA SER A 151 4.12 8.01 -20.63
C SER A 151 5.49 8.30 -20.03
N LEU A 152 5.70 8.04 -18.73
CA LEU A 152 6.98 8.31 -18.04
C LEU A 152 8.14 7.50 -18.64
N PRO A 153 9.41 7.91 -18.50
CA PRO A 153 10.54 7.16 -19.04
C PRO A 153 10.52 5.69 -18.61
N LYS A 154 10.74 4.76 -19.57
CA LYS A 154 10.69 3.31 -19.30
C LYS A 154 11.54 2.90 -18.09
N ALA A 155 12.75 3.44 -17.98
CA ALA A 155 13.65 3.15 -16.87
C ALA A 155 13.04 3.55 -15.51
N PHE A 156 12.35 4.69 -15.43
CA PHE A 156 11.67 5.12 -14.21
C PHE A 156 10.49 4.19 -13.88
N ARG A 157 9.67 3.83 -14.87
CA ARG A 157 8.54 2.91 -14.69
C ARG A 157 9.02 1.53 -14.22
N ASP A 158 10.10 1.01 -14.79
CA ASP A 158 10.74 -0.23 -14.35
C ASP A 158 11.19 -0.15 -12.88
N MET A 159 11.78 0.98 -12.46
CA MET A 159 12.24 1.18 -11.07
C MET A 159 11.07 1.32 -10.08
N ALA A 160 9.95 1.91 -10.50
CA ALA A 160 8.73 2.06 -9.69
C ALA A 160 7.79 0.84 -9.73
N ASN A 161 8.14 -0.20 -10.50
CA ASN A 161 7.26 -1.34 -10.82
C ASN A 161 5.91 -0.90 -11.42
N TRP A 162 5.95 0.09 -12.31
CA TRP A 162 4.83 0.57 -13.13
C TRP A 162 4.75 -0.11 -14.49
#